data_AF-A0A235I576-F1
#
_entry.id   AF-A0A235I576-F1
#
_cell.length_a   1.000
_cell.length_b   1.000
_cell.length_c   1.000
_cell.angle_alpha   90.00
_cell.angle_beta   90.00
_cell.angle_gamma   90.00
#
_symmetry.space_group_name_H-M   'P 1'
#
loop_
_entity.id
_entity.type
_entity.pdbx_description
1 polymer ?
#
loop_
_entity_poly.entity_id
_entity_poly.type
_entity_poly.pdbx_seq_one_letter_code
_entity_poly.pdbx_strand_id
1 'polypeptide(L)'
;MITSGNSIKLIAEVVSTNWQNDYARKAEDYALLGIPEYWIVDYLGIGGREYIGKPKQPTVTICNLIEDEYQKQLFQNNDRLISLIFPNLQLTAQQIFSAAQSVTK
;
A
#
# COMPACT_ATOMS: atom_id res chain seq x y z
N MET A 1 16.84 -2.77 -20.14
CA MET A 1 16.19 -4.07 -19.89
C MET A 1 16.40 -4.39 -18.42
N ILE A 2 15.34 -4.38 -17.61
CA ILE A 2 15.43 -4.76 -16.19
C ILE A 2 15.28 -6.29 -16.15
N THR A 3 16.40 -7.01 -16.10
CA THR A 3 16.47 -8.47 -16.29
C THR A 3 16.50 -9.28 -15.00
N SER A 4 16.08 -8.73 -13.86
CA SER A 4 15.95 -9.52 -12.62
C SER A 4 14.84 -8.94 -11.74
N GLY A 5 13.77 -9.70 -11.50
CA GLY A 5 12.67 -9.34 -10.60
C GLY A 5 13.14 -8.99 -9.17
N ASN A 6 14.34 -9.44 -8.80
CA ASN A 6 14.96 -9.22 -7.50
C ASN A 6 15.42 -7.76 -7.21
N SER A 7 15.35 -6.87 -8.20
CA SER A 7 15.82 -5.48 -8.08
C SER A 7 14.76 -4.54 -7.50
N ILE A 8 13.47 -4.85 -7.64
CA ILE A 8 12.39 -4.03 -7.09
C ILE A 8 12.14 -4.46 -5.65
N LYS A 9 12.38 -3.54 -4.71
CA LYS A 9 12.17 -3.80 -3.28
C LYS A 9 10.80 -3.37 -2.80
N LEU A 10 10.27 -2.28 -3.34
CA LEU A 10 9.00 -1.70 -2.94
C LEU A 10 8.22 -1.26 -4.20
N ILE A 11 6.93 -1.55 -4.22
CA ILE A 11 5.95 -0.88 -5.09
C ILE A 11 4.98 -0.10 -4.21
N ALA A 12 4.66 1.14 -4.58
CA ALA A 12 3.60 1.91 -3.96
C ALA A 12 2.58 2.32 -5.02
N GLU A 13 1.32 1.96 -4.79
CA GLU A 13 0.20 2.27 -5.66
C GLU A 13 -0.75 3.24 -4.97
N VAL A 14 -1.11 4.32 -5.68
CA VAL A 14 -2.11 5.28 -5.22
C VAL A 14 -3.44 4.96 -5.87
N VAL A 15 -4.44 4.77 -5.03
CA VAL A 15 -5.77 4.32 -5.43
C VAL A 15 -6.55 5.46 -6.05
N SER A 16 -7.21 5.17 -7.15
CA SER A 16 -8.20 6.04 -7.78
C SER A 16 -9.57 5.35 -7.85
N THR A 17 -10.53 5.96 -8.55
CA THR A 17 -11.91 5.49 -8.65
C THR A 17 -12.08 4.11 -9.30
N ASN A 18 -11.10 3.63 -10.08
CA ASN A 18 -11.19 2.38 -10.84
C ASN A 18 -10.53 1.16 -10.17
N TRP A 19 -10.60 1.06 -8.84
CA TRP A 19 -9.85 0.06 -8.06
C TRP A 19 -10.42 -1.37 -8.08
N GLN A 20 -11.68 -1.54 -8.50
CA GLN A 20 -12.47 -2.76 -8.28
C GLN A 20 -11.88 -4.03 -8.89
N ASN A 21 -11.09 -3.89 -9.96
CA ASN A 21 -10.49 -5.02 -10.67
C ASN A 21 -8.98 -5.18 -10.41
N ASP A 22 -8.37 -4.29 -9.61
CA ASP A 22 -6.93 -4.08 -9.64
C ASP A 22 -6.19 -4.72 -8.46
N TYR A 23 -6.76 -4.69 -7.24
CA TYR A 23 -6.00 -5.06 -6.04
C TYR A 23 -5.59 -6.53 -5.99
N ALA A 24 -6.54 -7.44 -6.19
CA ALA A 24 -6.28 -8.88 -6.02
C ALA A 24 -5.28 -9.37 -7.08
N ARG A 25 -5.50 -8.97 -8.34
CA ARG A 25 -4.62 -9.36 -9.46
C ARG A 25 -3.20 -8.83 -9.30
N LYS A 26 -3.04 -7.54 -8.98
CA LYS A 26 -1.70 -6.95 -8.81
C LYS A 26 -0.95 -7.55 -7.63
N ALA A 27 -1.64 -7.83 -6.53
CA ALA A 27 -1.03 -8.46 -5.36
C ALA A 27 -0.49 -9.87 -5.71
N GLU A 28 -1.23 -10.68 -6.46
CA GLU A 28 -0.77 -11.99 -6.94
C GLU A 28 0.46 -11.85 -7.87
N ASP A 29 0.38 -10.97 -8.86
CA ASP A 29 1.50 -10.73 -9.80
C ASP A 29 2.78 -10.27 -9.07
N TYR A 30 2.65 -9.37 -8.09
CA TYR A 30 3.80 -8.87 -7.32
C TYR A 30 4.37 -9.91 -6.34
N ALA A 31 3.54 -10.81 -5.82
CA ALA A 31 4.00 -11.93 -4.99
C ALA A 31 4.81 -12.91 -5.84
N LEU A 32 4.32 -13.27 -7.04
CA LEU A 32 5.04 -14.13 -7.99
C LEU A 32 6.37 -13.53 -8.44
N LEU A 33 6.45 -12.19 -8.51
CA LEU A 33 7.70 -11.47 -8.80
C LEU A 33 8.65 -11.38 -7.60
N GLY A 34 8.24 -11.83 -6.42
CA GLY A 34 9.06 -11.84 -5.21
C GLY A 34 9.29 -10.45 -4.62
N ILE A 35 8.36 -9.51 -4.83
CA ILE A 35 8.50 -8.14 -4.33
C ILE A 35 8.28 -8.15 -2.80
N PRO A 36 9.26 -7.74 -1.99
CA PRO A 36 9.15 -7.87 -0.53
C PRO A 36 8.03 -7.06 0.10
N GLU A 37 7.77 -5.85 -0.42
CA GLU A 37 6.81 -4.93 0.18
C GLU A 37 5.98 -4.23 -0.92
N TYR A 38 4.66 -4.16 -0.73
CA TYR A 38 3.72 -3.51 -1.63
C TYR A 38 2.77 -2.62 -0.85
N TRP A 39 2.70 -1.34 -1.20
CA TRP A 39 1.87 -0.36 -0.53
C TRP A 39 0.68 0.01 -1.38
N ILE A 40 -0.49 0.03 -0.74
CA ILE A 40 -1.74 0.52 -1.32
C ILE A 40 -2.14 1.77 -0.54
N VAL A 41 -2.14 2.92 -1.21
CA VAL A 41 -2.47 4.20 -0.61
C VAL A 41 -3.85 4.63 -1.08
N ASP A 42 -4.86 4.38 -0.25
CA ASP A 42 -6.23 4.84 -0.48
C ASP A 42 -6.55 6.06 0.38
N TYR A 43 -6.28 7.24 -0.17
CA TYR A 43 -6.51 8.51 0.52
C TYR A 43 -7.99 8.95 0.53
N LEU A 44 -8.85 8.33 -0.30
CA LEU A 44 -10.29 8.64 -0.38
C LEU A 44 -11.14 7.68 0.47
N GLY A 45 -10.60 6.52 0.84
CA GLY A 45 -11.33 5.49 1.58
C GLY A 45 -12.42 4.82 0.74
N ILE A 46 -12.21 4.66 -0.56
CA ILE A 46 -13.24 4.12 -1.48
C ILE A 46 -13.03 2.64 -1.82
N GLY A 47 -11.83 2.12 -1.58
CA GLY A 47 -11.32 0.79 -1.86
C GLY A 47 -12.09 -0.37 -1.22
N GLY A 48 -11.66 -1.59 -1.52
CA GLY A 48 -12.27 -2.82 -0.98
C GLY A 48 -12.09 -2.88 0.53
N ARG A 49 -13.11 -3.31 1.27
CA ARG A 49 -13.07 -3.39 2.75
C ARG A 49 -11.93 -4.26 3.28
N GLU A 50 -11.51 -5.24 2.50
CA GLU A 50 -10.35 -6.08 2.81
C GLU A 50 -9.03 -5.28 2.88
N TYR A 51 -8.95 -4.16 2.15
CA TYR A 51 -7.76 -3.32 2.05
C TYR A 51 -7.87 -2.01 2.82
N ILE A 52 -9.07 -1.59 3.25
CA ILE A 52 -9.25 -0.31 3.96
C ILE A 52 -10.09 -0.42 5.24
N GLY A 53 -10.50 -1.64 5.61
CA GLY A 53 -11.27 -1.91 6.81
C GLY A 53 -12.76 -1.57 6.71
N LYS A 54 -13.44 -1.70 7.85
CA LYS A 54 -14.85 -1.34 8.06
C LYS A 54 -14.97 -0.61 9.41
N PRO A 55 -15.50 0.63 9.46
CA PRO A 55 -16.00 1.43 8.35
C PRO A 55 -14.89 1.77 7.34
N LYS A 56 -15.29 2.08 6.10
CA LYS A 56 -14.34 2.49 5.05
C LYS A 56 -13.81 3.89 5.38
N GLN A 57 -12.50 4.05 5.41
CA GLN A 57 -11.83 5.33 5.65
C GLN A 57 -10.46 5.38 4.96
N PRO A 58 -9.85 6.57 4.81
CA PRO A 58 -8.51 6.70 4.24
C PRO A 58 -7.52 5.77 4.95
N THR A 59 -6.82 4.95 4.17
CA THR A 59 -5.98 3.87 4.68
C THR A 59 -4.74 3.71 3.82
N VAL A 60 -3.60 3.53 4.47
CA VAL A 60 -2.41 2.97 3.85
C VAL A 60 -2.35 1.51 4.25
N THR A 61 -2.28 0.61 3.26
CA THR A 61 -2.12 -0.82 3.50
C THR A 61 -0.74 -1.24 3.04
N ILE A 62 0.06 -1.72 3.98
CA ILE A 62 1.38 -2.28 3.71
C ILE A 62 1.25 -3.79 3.67
N CYS A 63 1.56 -4.36 2.51
CA CYS A 63 1.60 -5.77 2.25
C CYS A 63 3.06 -6.23 2.33
N ASN A 64 3.39 -7.12 3.27
CA ASN A 64 4.71 -7.75 3.36
C ASN A 64 4.62 -9.16 2.80
N LEU A 65 5.50 -9.52 1.88
CA LEU A 65 5.56 -10.86 1.31
C LEU A 65 6.19 -11.81 2.34
N ILE A 66 5.40 -12.77 2.81
CA ILE A 66 5.83 -13.83 3.72
C ILE A 66 5.64 -15.15 2.98
N GLU A 67 6.75 -15.84 2.72
CA GLU A 67 6.79 -16.98 1.80
C GLU A 67 6.25 -16.57 0.42
N ASP A 68 5.08 -17.06 0.03
CA ASP A 68 4.47 -16.78 -1.27
C ASP A 68 3.20 -15.90 -1.18
N GLU A 69 2.86 -15.41 0.02
CA GLU A 69 1.63 -14.64 0.25
C GLU A 69 1.87 -13.28 0.94
N TYR A 70 1.08 -12.28 0.56
CA TYR A 70 1.12 -10.97 1.18
C TYR A 70 0.30 -10.91 2.47
N GLN A 71 0.98 -10.62 3.58
CA GLN A 71 0.34 -10.24 4.83
C GLN A 71 0.08 -8.74 4.86
N LYS A 72 -1.18 -8.36 5.11
CA LYS A 72 -1.66 -6.97 5.07
C LYS A 72 -1.70 -6.35 6.46
N GLN A 73 -1.15 -5.15 6.59
CA GLN A 73 -1.31 -4.30 7.76
C GLN A 73 -1.91 -2.96 7.34
N LEU A 74 -3.01 -2.57 7.98
CA LEU A 74 -3.74 -1.34 7.72
C LEU A 74 -3.26 -0.25 8.68
N PHE A 75 -3.03 0.94 8.16
CA PHE A 75 -2.62 2.13 8.91
C PHE A 75 -3.56 3.28 8.59
N GLN A 76 -4.14 3.88 9.62
CA GLN A 76 -5.17 4.90 9.50
C GLN A 76 -4.86 6.05 10.46
N ASN A 77 -5.37 7.25 10.15
CA ASN A 77 -5.16 8.43 11.00
C ASN A 77 -3.67 8.63 11.37
N ASN A 78 -3.37 8.77 12.66
CA ASN A 78 -2.01 9.02 13.15
C ASN A 78 -1.16 7.75 13.33
N ASP A 79 -1.60 6.60 12.82
CA ASP A 79 -0.78 5.39 12.86
C ASP A 79 0.55 5.61 12.15
N ARG A 80 1.64 5.26 12.83
CA ARG A 80 2.98 5.27 12.25
C ARG A 80 3.12 4.09 11.31
N LEU A 81 3.57 4.35 10.08
CA LEU A 81 3.83 3.31 9.10
C LEU A 81 5.01 2.44 9.56
N ILE A 82 4.84 1.13 9.47
CA ILE A 82 5.88 0.15 9.78
C ILE A 82 6.25 -0.54 8.47
N SER A 83 7.48 -0.27 8.02
CA SER A 83 8.07 -0.85 6.81
C SER A 83 9.26 -1.72 7.21
N LEU A 84 9.35 -2.91 6.64
CA LEU A 84 10.51 -3.79 6.83
C LEU A 84 11.70 -3.31 6.00
N ILE A 85 11.43 -2.65 4.87
CA ILE A 85 12.46 -2.05 4.00
C ILE A 85 13.01 -0.75 4.60
N PHE A 86 12.17 0.05 5.26
CA PHE A 86 12.55 1.30 5.90
C PHE A 86 12.23 1.29 7.41
N PRO A 87 12.98 0.53 8.25
CA PRO A 87 12.67 0.38 9.68
C PRO A 87 12.66 1.69 10.48
N ASN A 88 13.41 2.70 10.02
CA ASN A 88 13.53 4.00 10.67
C ASN A 88 12.55 5.04 10.13
N LEU A 89 11.61 4.65 9.27
CA LEU A 89 10.63 5.56 8.70
C LEU A 89 9.80 6.22 9.80
N GLN A 90 9.75 7.56 9.78
CA GLN A 90 8.97 8.38 10.70
C GLN A 90 7.90 9.12 9.91
N LEU A 91 6.91 8.36 9.44
CA LEU A 91 5.79 8.87 8.66
C LEU A 91 4.49 8.26 9.18
N THR A 92 3.46 9.07 9.35
CA THR A 92 2.11 8.60 9.69
C THR A 92 1.22 8.52 8.46
N ALA A 93 0.18 7.70 8.51
CA ALA A 93 -0.82 7.62 7.43
C ALA A 93 -1.45 8.99 7.15
N GLN A 94 -1.78 9.75 8.20
CA GLN A 94 -2.34 11.10 8.10
C GLN A 94 -1.43 12.07 7.33
N GLN A 95 -0.11 12.00 7.53
CA GLN A 95 0.83 12.84 6.80
C GLN A 95 0.80 12.56 5.29
N ILE A 96 0.63 11.30 4.89
CA ILE A 96 0.43 10.92 3.48
C ILE A 96 -0.88 11.51 2.94
N PHE A 97 -1.99 11.35 3.67
CA PHE A 97 -3.29 11.83 3.21
C PHE A 97 -3.33 13.37 3.09
N SER A 98 -2.71 14.07 4.03
CA SER A 98 -2.61 15.54 3.99
C SER A 98 -1.78 16.04 2.81
N ALA A 99 -0.76 15.30 2.37
CA ALA A 99 0.00 15.63 1.17
C ALA A 99 -0.87 15.56 -0.10
N ALA A 100 -1.76 14.57 -0.19
CA ALA A 100 -2.70 14.45 -1.32
C ALA A 100 -3.72 15.59 -1.39
N GLN A 101 -4.13 16.13 -0.24
CA GLN A 101 -5.09 17.24 -0.16
C GLN A 101 -4.44 18.62 -0.40
N SER A 102 -3.14 18.75 -0.15
CA SER A 102 -2.42 20.01 -0.28
C SER A 102 -2.15 20.42 -1.74
N VAL A 103 -2.35 19.52 -2.69
CA VAL A 103 -2.20 19.79 -4.14
C VAL A 103 -3.38 20.59 -4.72
N THR A 104 -4.44 20.82 -3.93
CA THR A 104 -5.64 21.57 -4.36
C THR A 104 -5.73 22.98 -3.76
N LYS A 105 -4.59 23.65 -3.55
CA LYS A 105 -4.54 25.08 -3.21
C LYS A 105 -3.69 25.88 -4.19
#